data_AF-A0A1N7DQR5-F1
#
_entry.id   AF-A0A1N7DQR5-F1
#
_cell.length_a   1.000
_cell.length_b   1.000
_cell.length_c   1.000
_cell.angle_alpha   90.00
_cell.angle_beta   90.00
_cell.angle_gamma   90.00
#
_symmetry.space_group_name_H-M   'P 1'
#
loop_
_entity.id
_entity.type
_entity.pdbx_description
1 polymer ?
#
loop_
_entity_poly.entity_id
_entity_poly.type
_entity_poly.pdbx_seq_one_letter_code
_entity_poly.pdbx_strand_id
1 'polypeptide(L)'
;MAAQPLIIQHDKWRKGQGGAPAGVAGESDGSSYAGLDLNLITFTASQFSSSSFSSTSFQDAQWSGCAFTGCMFVDCDMQRIQIMGCTFGACTFDGAKLAHCTFTDCRFTDCTWRGLNFDHGQWQQVALLSCKGTDITAQHLHGQQVDFTGSQFENMQLAHAQINH
;
A
#
# COMPACT_ATOMS: atom_id res chain seq x y z
N MET A 1 27.97 -28.72 26.94
CA MET A 1 27.96 -27.27 27.24
C MET A 1 27.55 -26.54 25.97
N ALA A 2 26.26 -26.56 25.66
CA ALA A 2 25.69 -26.18 24.37
C ALA A 2 24.82 -24.94 24.56
N ALA A 3 25.39 -23.77 24.28
CA ALA A 3 24.70 -22.48 24.30
C ALA A 3 25.24 -21.56 23.20
N GLN A 4 25.47 -22.09 21.99
CA GLN A 4 26.05 -21.34 20.88
C GLN A 4 25.19 -21.15 19.61
N PRO A 5 23.96 -21.69 19.44
CA PRO A 5 23.14 -21.29 18.30
C PRO A 5 22.24 -20.05 18.54
N LEU A 6 21.93 -19.71 19.80
CA LEU A 6 21.05 -18.57 20.13
C LEU A 6 21.68 -17.19 19.91
N ILE A 7 23.02 -17.08 20.00
CA ILE A 7 23.73 -15.81 19.82
C ILE A 7 23.87 -15.43 18.33
N ILE A 8 23.87 -16.41 17.43
CA ILE A 8 23.99 -16.16 15.98
C ILE A 8 22.66 -15.64 15.38
N GLN A 9 21.52 -16.03 15.96
CA GLN A 9 20.22 -15.47 15.55
C GLN A 9 20.01 -14.04 16.06
N HIS A 10 20.49 -13.71 17.27
CA HIS A 10 20.40 -12.36 17.81
C HIS A 10 21.29 -11.35 17.04
N ASP A 11 22.46 -11.79 16.54
CA ASP A 11 23.37 -10.92 15.78
C ASP A 11 22.90 -10.66 14.33
N LYS A 12 22.01 -11.52 13.79
CA LYS A 12 21.32 -11.29 12.50
C LYS A 12 20.26 -10.19 12.60
N TRP A 13 19.57 -10.09 13.74
CA TRP A 13 18.63 -9.00 14.02
C TRP A 13 19.35 -7.65 14.16
N ARG A 14 20.61 -7.67 14.64
CA ARG A 14 21.44 -6.47 14.84
C ARG A 14 22.17 -5.98 13.58
N LYS A 15 22.26 -6.78 12.53
CA LYS A 15 23.05 -6.49 11.30
C LYS A 15 22.21 -6.36 10.02
N GLY A 16 20.90 -6.14 10.13
CA GLY A 16 20.10 -5.62 9.01
C GLY A 16 20.00 -6.50 7.76
N GLN A 17 20.09 -7.83 7.91
CA GLN A 17 19.65 -8.76 6.84
C GLN A 17 18.31 -9.37 7.24
N GLY A 18 17.24 -8.66 6.90
CA GLY A 18 15.86 -9.11 7.06
C GLY A 18 14.99 -8.06 7.73
N GLY A 19 14.29 -7.29 6.92
CA GLY A 19 13.26 -6.35 7.38
C GLY A 19 13.84 -4.96 7.66
N ALA A 20 13.28 -3.96 6.99
CA ALA A 20 13.57 -2.57 7.26
C ALA A 20 12.63 -2.02 8.35
N PRO A 21 13.14 -1.64 9.52
CA PRO A 21 12.50 -0.59 10.30
C PRO A 21 13.46 0.54 10.66
N ALA A 22 12.88 1.75 10.75
CA ALA A 22 13.49 3.04 11.08
C ALA A 22 14.47 3.62 10.03
N GLY A 23 13.91 4.22 8.97
CA GLY A 23 14.64 5.18 8.13
C GLY A 23 15.07 4.70 6.74
N VAL A 24 14.33 3.78 6.12
CA VAL A 24 14.72 3.26 4.80
C VAL A 24 14.32 4.17 3.64
N ALA A 25 15.12 5.23 3.46
CA ALA A 25 15.44 5.68 2.12
C ALA A 25 16.48 4.69 1.57
N GLY A 26 16.05 3.76 0.73
CA GLY A 26 16.91 2.73 0.18
C GLY A 26 16.21 1.96 -0.92
N GLU A 27 16.63 2.24 -2.15
CA GLU A 27 16.33 1.48 -3.36
C GLU A 27 16.37 -0.02 -3.04
N SER A 28 15.21 -0.68 -3.11
CA SER A 28 15.07 -2.07 -2.67
C SER A 28 14.65 -2.92 -3.86
N ASP A 29 15.57 -3.78 -4.28
CA ASP A 29 15.42 -4.79 -5.31
C ASP A 29 14.14 -5.64 -5.12
N GLY A 30 13.65 -6.17 -6.25
CA GLY A 30 12.28 -6.66 -6.47
C GLY A 30 11.77 -7.87 -5.68
N SER A 31 12.32 -8.18 -4.51
CA SER A 31 11.79 -9.20 -3.58
C SER A 31 12.04 -8.90 -2.10
N SER A 32 12.21 -7.63 -1.71
CA SER A 32 12.77 -7.28 -0.40
C SER A 32 11.82 -7.44 0.80
N TYR A 33 10.50 -7.36 0.62
CA TYR A 33 9.57 -7.17 1.75
C TYR A 33 8.41 -8.17 1.85
N ALA A 34 8.40 -9.21 1.02
CA ALA A 34 7.29 -10.16 0.97
C ALA A 34 7.10 -10.92 2.30
N GLY A 35 5.86 -11.05 2.75
CA GLY A 35 5.49 -11.82 3.94
C GLY A 35 5.90 -11.18 5.28
N LEU A 36 6.33 -9.92 5.28
CA LEU A 36 6.68 -9.21 6.52
C LEU A 36 5.42 -8.75 7.27
N ASP A 37 5.55 -8.68 8.59
CA ASP A 37 4.60 -7.95 9.42
C ASP A 37 5.16 -6.54 9.64
N LEU A 38 4.56 -5.58 8.95
CA LEU A 38 4.85 -4.16 9.03
C LEU A 38 3.60 -3.40 9.53
N ASN A 39 2.81 -4.04 10.38
CA ASN A 39 1.69 -3.39 11.05
C ASN A 39 2.19 -2.18 11.85
N LEU A 40 1.42 -1.10 11.84
CA LEU A 40 1.74 0.18 12.50
C LEU A 40 3.00 0.88 11.97
N ILE A 41 3.63 0.40 10.89
CA ILE A 41 4.83 1.05 10.36
C ILE A 41 4.53 2.47 9.89
N THR A 42 5.43 3.39 10.19
CA THR A 42 5.38 4.76 9.66
C THR A 42 6.44 4.94 8.57
N PHE A 43 6.00 5.19 7.34
CA PHE A 43 6.88 5.64 6.26
C PHE A 43 6.67 7.14 6.04
N THR A 44 7.77 7.89 6.00
CA THR A 44 7.73 9.34 5.77
C THR A 44 8.77 9.71 4.73
N ALA A 45 8.37 10.47 3.72
CA ALA A 45 9.25 10.99 2.66
C ALA A 45 10.16 9.91 2.02
N SER A 46 9.65 8.67 1.95
CA SER A 46 10.41 7.50 1.50
C SER A 46 10.11 7.18 0.04
N GLN A 47 11.10 6.69 -0.69
CA GLN A 47 10.97 6.34 -2.11
C GLN A 47 11.23 4.85 -2.29
N PHE A 48 10.31 4.18 -2.98
CA PHE A 48 10.38 2.76 -3.29
C PHE A 48 10.22 2.58 -4.80
N SER A 49 11.12 1.79 -5.39
CA SER A 49 11.18 1.57 -6.83
C SER A 49 11.32 0.09 -7.11
N SER A 50 10.43 -0.46 -7.95
CA SER A 50 10.42 -1.86 -8.36
C SER A 50 10.41 -2.87 -7.20
N SER A 51 9.91 -2.48 -6.03
CA SER A 51 9.89 -3.31 -4.82
C SER A 51 8.64 -4.19 -4.75
N SER A 52 8.78 -5.38 -4.17
CA SER A 52 7.65 -6.29 -3.93
C SER A 52 7.31 -6.39 -2.44
N PHE A 53 6.03 -6.16 -2.13
CA PHE A 53 5.42 -6.25 -0.80
C PHE A 53 4.38 -7.39 -0.73
N SER A 54 4.54 -8.43 -1.53
CA SER A 54 3.57 -9.53 -1.61
C SER A 54 3.33 -10.21 -0.25
N SER A 55 2.06 -10.43 0.10
CA SER A 55 1.63 -11.07 1.35
C SER A 55 2.10 -10.35 2.63
N THR A 56 2.42 -9.07 2.53
CA THR A 56 2.87 -8.25 3.65
C THR A 56 1.68 -7.61 4.37
N SER A 57 1.75 -7.53 5.70
CA SER A 57 0.74 -6.87 6.53
C SER A 57 1.16 -5.44 6.85
N PHE A 58 0.28 -4.48 6.57
CA PHE A 58 0.38 -3.04 6.81
C PHE A 58 -0.84 -2.52 7.58
N GLN A 59 -1.42 -3.36 8.44
CA GLN A 59 -2.58 -2.94 9.23
C GLN A 59 -2.20 -1.75 10.10
N ASP A 60 -3.05 -0.72 10.08
CA ASP A 60 -2.83 0.52 10.83
C ASP A 60 -1.51 1.24 10.50
N ALA A 61 -0.88 0.93 9.36
CA ALA A 61 0.33 1.63 8.92
C ALA A 61 0.02 3.07 8.49
N GLN A 62 1.04 3.92 8.54
CA GLN A 62 0.93 5.34 8.20
C GLN A 62 1.99 5.73 7.18
N TRP A 63 1.58 6.14 5.98
CA TRP A 63 2.49 6.58 4.92
C TRP A 63 2.27 8.05 4.61
N SER A 64 3.32 8.84 4.68
CA SER A 64 3.25 10.29 4.46
C SER A 64 4.33 10.76 3.49
N GLY A 65 3.94 11.45 2.41
CA GLY A 65 4.89 12.01 1.45
C GLY A 65 5.77 10.98 0.74
N CYS A 66 5.33 9.72 0.67
CA CYS A 66 6.10 8.62 0.06
C CYS A 66 5.84 8.53 -1.45
N ALA A 67 6.83 8.05 -2.19
CA ALA A 67 6.69 7.78 -3.63
C ALA A 67 6.98 6.32 -3.93
N PHE A 68 6.06 5.66 -4.63
CA PHE A 68 6.16 4.28 -5.05
C PHE A 68 6.14 4.22 -6.56
N THR A 69 7.14 3.60 -7.18
CA THR A 69 7.22 3.46 -8.64
C THR A 69 7.46 2.00 -9.02
N GLY A 70 6.60 1.40 -9.86
CA GLY A 70 6.76 0.00 -10.27
C GLY A 70 6.64 -1.02 -9.12
N CYS A 71 6.05 -0.65 -8.00
CA CYS A 71 5.94 -1.52 -6.83
C CYS A 71 4.75 -2.49 -6.95
N MET A 72 4.87 -3.65 -6.31
CA MET A 72 3.84 -4.68 -6.29
C MET A 72 3.30 -4.90 -4.87
N PHE A 73 1.98 -4.74 -4.72
CA PHE A 73 1.22 -4.97 -3.50
C PHE A 73 0.21 -6.10 -3.77
N VAL A 74 0.69 -7.35 -3.69
CA VAL A 74 -0.11 -8.54 -4.00
C VAL A 74 -0.50 -9.25 -2.70
N ASP A 75 -1.78 -9.52 -2.49
CA ASP A 75 -2.33 -10.15 -1.28
C ASP A 75 -1.90 -9.46 0.02
N CYS A 76 -1.70 -8.14 -0.02
CA CYS A 76 -1.34 -7.36 1.16
C CYS A 76 -2.56 -7.12 2.05
N ASP A 77 -2.35 -7.16 3.37
CA ASP A 77 -3.35 -6.69 4.33
C ASP A 77 -3.06 -5.22 4.69
N MET A 78 -3.82 -4.29 4.11
CA MET A 78 -3.64 -2.84 4.27
C MET A 78 -4.87 -2.23 4.97
N GLN A 79 -5.55 -3.01 5.83
CA GLN A 79 -6.71 -2.52 6.55
C GLN A 79 -6.35 -1.37 7.49
N ARG A 80 -7.22 -0.36 7.57
CA ARG A 80 -7.04 0.85 8.40
C ARG A 80 -5.76 1.64 8.09
N ILE A 81 -5.13 1.41 6.94
CA ILE A 81 -3.95 2.17 6.54
C ILE A 81 -4.30 3.65 6.33
N GLN A 82 -3.38 4.52 6.71
CA GLN A 82 -3.49 5.96 6.47
C GLN A 82 -2.40 6.38 5.50
N ILE A 83 -2.78 6.95 4.36
CA ILE A 83 -1.86 7.41 3.32
C ILE A 83 -2.14 8.89 3.05
N MET A 84 -1.11 9.73 3.20
CA MET A 84 -1.20 11.17 3.03
C MET A 84 -0.11 11.70 2.11
N GLY A 85 -0.46 12.50 1.11
CA GLY A 85 0.52 13.17 0.25
C GLY A 85 1.41 12.21 -0.55
N CYS A 86 0.98 10.97 -0.77
CA CYS A 86 1.80 9.94 -1.41
C CYS A 86 1.52 9.82 -2.91
N THR A 87 2.53 9.39 -3.67
CA THR A 87 2.42 9.14 -5.10
C THR A 87 2.72 7.67 -5.44
N PHE A 88 1.93 7.11 -6.35
CA PHE A 88 2.06 5.75 -6.87
C PHE A 88 2.10 5.82 -8.39
N GLY A 89 3.20 5.39 -8.99
CA GLY A 89 3.40 5.35 -10.43
C GLY A 89 3.61 3.92 -10.91
N ALA A 90 2.88 3.48 -11.92
CA ALA A 90 3.04 2.13 -12.50
C ALA A 90 3.01 0.99 -11.46
N CYS A 91 2.28 1.16 -10.36
CA CYS A 91 2.21 0.16 -9.29
C CYS A 91 1.06 -0.82 -9.53
N THR A 92 1.23 -2.05 -9.04
CA THR A 92 0.18 -3.09 -9.10
C THR A 92 -0.33 -3.40 -7.70
N PHE A 93 -1.64 -3.36 -7.54
CA PHE A 93 -2.37 -3.80 -6.35
C PHE A 93 -3.27 -4.95 -6.76
N ASP A 94 -3.05 -6.13 -6.21
CA ASP A 94 -3.80 -7.34 -6.56
C ASP A 94 -4.21 -8.08 -5.29
N GLY A 95 -5.51 -8.32 -5.09
CA GLY A 95 -6.04 -9.00 -3.90
C GLY A 95 -5.80 -8.26 -2.57
N ALA A 96 -5.38 -6.99 -2.61
CA ALA A 96 -5.07 -6.23 -1.40
C ALA A 96 -6.34 -5.81 -0.65
N LYS A 97 -6.32 -5.93 0.68
CA LYS A 97 -7.44 -5.55 1.55
C LYS A 97 -7.22 -4.13 2.08
N LEU A 98 -8.07 -3.20 1.68
CA LEU A 98 -7.97 -1.77 2.01
C LEU A 98 -9.22 -1.29 2.77
N ALA A 99 -9.91 -2.19 3.47
CA ALA A 99 -11.06 -1.83 4.29
C ALA A 99 -10.64 -0.82 5.38
N HIS A 100 -11.48 0.19 5.61
CA HIS A 100 -11.26 1.31 6.52
C HIS A 100 -10.02 2.15 6.21
N CYS A 101 -9.49 2.12 4.98
CA CYS A 101 -8.33 2.95 4.62
C CYS A 101 -8.68 4.44 4.56
N THR A 102 -7.71 5.29 4.82
CA THR A 102 -7.80 6.74 4.59
C THR A 102 -6.75 7.18 3.60
N PHE A 103 -7.15 7.78 2.49
CA PHE A 103 -6.28 8.39 1.49
C PHE A 103 -6.54 9.90 1.42
N THR A 104 -5.51 10.69 1.66
CA THR A 104 -5.58 12.16 1.59
C THR A 104 -4.49 12.70 0.69
N ASP A 105 -4.83 13.53 -0.28
CA ASP A 105 -3.87 14.17 -1.21
C ASP A 105 -2.96 13.14 -1.90
N CYS A 106 -3.54 12.04 -2.37
CA CYS A 106 -2.80 10.93 -2.97
C CYS A 106 -2.96 10.91 -4.48
N ARG A 107 -1.90 10.53 -5.20
CA ARG A 107 -1.93 10.39 -6.66
C ARG A 107 -1.48 9.00 -7.09
N PHE A 108 -2.31 8.35 -7.90
CA PHE A 108 -2.05 7.09 -8.57
C PHE A 108 -2.02 7.35 -10.08
N THR A 109 -0.92 6.97 -10.73
CA THR A 109 -0.74 7.14 -12.18
C THR A 109 -0.34 5.80 -12.78
N ASP A 110 -1.00 5.39 -13.87
CA ASP A 110 -0.73 4.14 -14.59
C ASP A 110 -0.74 2.89 -13.68
N CYS A 111 -1.52 2.93 -12.60
CA CYS A 111 -1.61 1.83 -11.64
C CYS A 111 -2.65 0.79 -12.06
N THR A 112 -2.47 -0.45 -11.60
CA THR A 112 -3.42 -1.55 -11.83
C THR A 112 -4.00 -2.06 -10.52
N TRP A 113 -5.32 -2.11 -10.42
CA TRP A 113 -6.08 -2.46 -9.22
C TRP A 113 -6.97 -3.67 -9.47
N ARG A 114 -6.68 -4.84 -8.89
CA ARG A 114 -7.47 -6.06 -9.09
C ARG A 114 -7.93 -6.65 -7.78
N GLY A 115 -9.20 -7.03 -7.68
CA GLY A 115 -9.72 -7.73 -6.50
C GLY A 115 -9.62 -6.93 -5.22
N LEU A 116 -9.74 -5.59 -5.29
CA LEU A 116 -9.54 -4.71 -4.13
C LEU A 116 -10.83 -4.52 -3.35
N ASN A 117 -10.69 -4.40 -2.03
CA ASN A 117 -11.77 -4.02 -1.13
C ASN A 117 -11.46 -2.69 -0.45
N PHE A 118 -12.31 -1.68 -0.65
CA PHE A 118 -12.24 -0.35 -0.06
C PHE A 118 -13.44 -0.03 0.85
N ASP A 119 -14.03 -1.06 1.47
CA ASP A 119 -15.18 -0.90 2.37
C ASP A 119 -14.84 0.07 3.50
N HIS A 120 -15.74 1.01 3.78
CA HIS A 120 -15.58 2.09 4.76
C HIS A 120 -14.37 2.99 4.52
N GLY A 121 -13.81 3.00 3.30
CA GLY A 121 -12.70 3.86 2.94
C GLY A 121 -13.08 5.35 2.97
N GLN A 122 -12.09 6.21 3.20
CA GLN A 122 -12.21 7.66 3.16
C GLN A 122 -11.17 8.23 2.20
N TRP A 123 -11.60 8.81 1.09
CA TRP A 123 -10.74 9.38 0.07
C TRP A 123 -10.97 10.89 -0.03
N GLN A 124 -9.90 11.67 0.09
CA GLN A 124 -9.94 13.11 -0.03
C GLN A 124 -8.81 13.58 -0.95
N GLN A 125 -9.14 14.33 -2.00
CA GLN A 125 -8.17 14.82 -2.99
C GLN A 125 -7.33 13.67 -3.57
N VAL A 126 -8.00 12.62 -4.03
CA VAL A 126 -7.34 11.43 -4.58
C VAL A 126 -7.41 11.47 -6.11
N ALA A 127 -6.28 11.39 -6.79
CA ALA A 127 -6.22 11.35 -8.24
C ALA A 127 -5.85 9.95 -8.73
N LEU A 128 -6.71 9.35 -9.55
CA LEU A 128 -6.53 8.08 -10.25
C LEU A 128 -6.43 8.38 -11.74
N LEU A 129 -5.20 8.49 -12.24
CA LEU A 129 -4.90 8.93 -13.59
C LEU A 129 -4.43 7.75 -14.43
N SER A 130 -5.10 7.48 -15.56
CA SER A 130 -4.74 6.38 -16.47
C SER A 130 -4.67 5.00 -15.78
N CYS A 131 -5.39 4.81 -14.68
CA CYS A 131 -5.37 3.58 -13.91
C CYS A 131 -6.34 2.56 -14.48
N LYS A 132 -6.05 1.28 -14.28
CA LYS A 132 -6.94 0.18 -14.66
C LYS A 132 -7.37 -0.56 -13.43
N GLY A 133 -8.64 -0.95 -13.34
CA GLY A 133 -9.04 -1.86 -12.30
C GLY A 133 -10.17 -2.80 -12.63
N THR A 134 -10.19 -3.95 -11.96
CA THR A 134 -11.16 -5.01 -12.14
C THR A 134 -11.55 -5.57 -10.78
N ASP A 135 -12.83 -5.93 -10.61
CA ASP A 135 -13.35 -6.60 -9.41
C ASP A 135 -13.06 -5.81 -8.12
N ILE A 136 -13.44 -4.53 -8.12
CA ILE A 136 -13.26 -3.64 -6.98
C ILE A 136 -14.58 -3.54 -6.22
N THR A 137 -14.53 -3.75 -4.91
CA THR A 137 -15.68 -3.62 -4.01
C THR A 137 -15.46 -2.45 -3.06
N ALA A 138 -16.47 -1.62 -2.87
CA ALA A 138 -16.44 -0.57 -1.86
C ALA A 138 -17.84 -0.27 -1.33
N GLN A 139 -18.06 -0.61 -0.05
CA GLN A 139 -19.26 -0.30 0.69
C GLN A 139 -19.03 0.91 1.59
N HIS A 140 -19.94 1.89 1.63
CA HIS A 140 -19.80 3.09 2.47
C HIS A 140 -18.48 3.87 2.24
N LEU A 141 -17.92 3.80 1.03
CA LEU A 141 -16.77 4.59 0.63
C LEU A 141 -17.18 6.06 0.51
N HIS A 142 -16.46 6.95 1.19
CA HIS A 142 -16.66 8.39 1.05
C HIS A 142 -15.49 9.01 0.32
N GLY A 143 -15.76 9.70 -0.78
CA GLY A 143 -14.78 10.28 -1.69
C GLY A 143 -15.09 11.75 -1.95
N GLN A 144 -14.16 12.64 -1.65
CA GLN A 144 -14.25 14.06 -1.97
C GLN A 144 -13.09 14.48 -2.85
N GLN A 145 -13.38 15.19 -3.95
CA GLN A 145 -12.39 15.64 -4.92
C GLN A 145 -11.56 14.47 -5.48
N VAL A 146 -12.24 13.38 -5.85
CA VAL A 146 -11.64 12.20 -6.45
C VAL A 146 -11.63 12.35 -7.97
N ASP A 147 -10.46 12.29 -8.58
CA ASP A 147 -10.28 12.35 -10.03
C ASP A 147 -10.06 10.93 -10.58
N PHE A 148 -10.75 10.58 -11.67
CA PHE A 148 -10.59 9.30 -12.36
C PHE A 148 -10.17 9.47 -13.84
N THR A 149 -9.58 10.61 -14.19
CA THR A 149 -9.26 10.97 -15.57
C THR A 149 -8.41 9.90 -16.28
N GLY A 150 -8.93 9.38 -17.40
CA GLY A 150 -8.26 8.36 -18.20
C GLY A 150 -8.28 6.96 -17.59
N SER A 151 -8.91 6.76 -16.43
CA SER A 151 -8.95 5.48 -15.75
C SER A 151 -10.11 4.59 -16.24
N GLN A 152 -9.90 3.28 -16.23
CA GLN A 152 -10.85 2.27 -16.68
C GLN A 152 -11.11 1.27 -15.55
N PHE A 153 -12.34 1.18 -15.08
CA PHE A 153 -12.74 0.24 -14.03
C PHE A 153 -13.86 -0.68 -14.50
N GLU A 154 -13.62 -1.98 -14.44
CA GLU A 154 -14.58 -3.03 -14.76
C GLU A 154 -15.02 -3.74 -13.47
N ASN A 155 -16.29 -4.17 -13.41
CA ASN A 155 -16.85 -4.85 -12.23
C ASN A 155 -16.68 -4.10 -10.90
N MET A 156 -16.75 -2.77 -10.93
CA MET A 156 -16.69 -1.95 -9.71
C MET A 156 -18.05 -1.92 -9.01
N GLN A 157 -18.12 -2.47 -7.80
CA GLN A 157 -19.32 -2.50 -6.98
C GLN A 157 -19.23 -1.43 -5.88
N LEU A 158 -20.04 -0.38 -6.02
CA LEU A 158 -20.11 0.75 -5.09
C LEU A 158 -21.46 0.75 -4.38
N ALA A 159 -21.52 0.19 -3.16
CA ALA A 159 -22.75 0.16 -2.37
C ALA A 159 -22.71 1.25 -1.31
N HIS A 160 -23.71 2.15 -1.27
CA HIS A 160 -23.75 3.27 -0.31
C HIS A 160 -22.49 4.17 -0.35
N ALA A 161 -21.74 4.16 -1.45
CA ALA A 161 -20.58 5.02 -1.62
C ALA A 161 -21.01 6.41 -2.09
N GLN A 162 -20.34 7.44 -1.59
CA GLN A 162 -20.51 8.83 -2.00
C GLN A 162 -19.19 9.31 -2.58
N ILE A 163 -19.15 9.67 -3.87
CA ILE A 163 -17.94 10.15 -4.53
C ILE A 163 -18.27 11.44 -5.27
N ASN A 164 -17.55 12.53 -4.94
CA ASN A 164 -17.75 13.87 -5.51
C ASN A 164 -19.19 14.39 -5.38
N HIS A 165 -19.88 13.99 -4.30
CA HIS A 165 -21.25 14.40 -4.03
C HIS A 165 -21.34 15.72 -3.26
#